data_AF-A0A9P0BIG8-F1
#
_entry.id   AF-A0A9P0BIG8-F1
#
_cell.length_a   1.000
_cell.length_b   1.000
_cell.length_c   1.000
_cell.angle_alpha   90.00
_cell.angle_beta   90.00
_cell.angle_gamma   90.00
#
_symmetry.space_group_name_H-M   'P 1'
#
loop_
_entity.id
_entity.type
_entity.pdbx_description
1 polymer ?
#
loop_
_entity_poly.entity_id
_entity_poly.type
_entity_poly.pdbx_seq_one_letter_code
_entity_poly.pdbx_strand_id
1 'polypeptide(L)'
;MKPKNIFIFTPNALEKDKNGYLEGFHKKYADNEAYFITNSRIKKQCTKFVGYAGKNRNIQQTPNTISIENGKITVNGTNLPLVNISYDYHAFKDSRVIDNTLNIYGKFFNDLKQYFVDKNNSTNGRKSVFVRFIDFLTIYIGYMLILLDKCKFFVPFFATLTHFEQSLTTLLWFFEELKGKKLTLKAGNVLMAKIIDLVVGVVLMYYCINHQIGITIMFKDWTQEVVEQLKSLLLCLMGSPIGLKLNYAFNQSLGKFFFYHITLWKVFLNGLHPLIEQYFKCLLFPCLFGFTFQIAMLYDVISISTFHVYCIYVYAARMFNLQVKCLISLWRLFTGRKFNPLRNRVDSCQYEQNQLFIGTLGFTVFLFLLPTTTMYYTVFVSFRIIIKIVETLFSKLRHILNVLPLYGLSLWIFNSNLVAGSLYIKCVYIEKNDVTLEAKLNKLSLGQIFESTPKITKKNKFNLGEFVHNVFTGVLI
;
A
#
# COMPACT_ATOMS: atom_id res chain seq x y z
N MET A 1 -0.05 46.01 -21.07
CA MET A 1 -1.22 45.15 -21.30
C MET A 1 -2.08 45.19 -20.04
N LYS A 2 -3.33 45.68 -20.13
CA LYS A 2 -4.25 45.72 -18.98
C LYS A 2 -4.81 44.30 -18.75
N PRO A 3 -4.88 43.81 -17.49
CA PRO A 3 -5.53 42.53 -17.19
C PRO A 3 -7.00 42.60 -17.62
N LYS A 4 -7.50 41.54 -18.28
CA LYS A 4 -8.84 41.58 -18.90
C LYS A 4 -9.97 41.31 -17.90
N ASN A 5 -9.71 40.63 -16.77
CA ASN A 5 -10.71 40.37 -15.73
C ASN A 5 -10.14 40.55 -14.32
N ILE A 6 -10.93 41.18 -13.44
CA ILE A 6 -10.61 41.36 -12.02
C ILE A 6 -11.55 40.48 -11.18
N PHE A 7 -10.99 39.58 -10.39
CA PHE A 7 -11.71 38.69 -9.48
C PHE A 7 -11.53 39.16 -8.03
N ILE A 8 -12.64 39.25 -7.29
CA ILE A 8 -12.61 39.63 -5.87
C ILE A 8 -13.27 38.52 -5.06
N PHE A 9 -12.52 37.91 -4.14
CA PHE A 9 -13.01 36.87 -3.26
C PHE A 9 -13.43 37.49 -1.93
N THR A 10 -14.74 37.51 -1.68
CA THR A 10 -15.36 38.04 -0.47
C THR A 10 -15.84 36.93 0.45
N PRO A 11 -15.50 36.94 1.75
CA PRO A 11 -16.12 36.06 2.73
C PRO A 11 -17.64 36.30 2.77
N ASN A 12 -18.44 35.24 2.73
CA ASN A 12 -19.90 35.34 2.95
C ASN A 12 -20.24 35.97 4.31
N ALA A 13 -19.43 35.71 5.34
CA ALA A 13 -19.60 36.21 6.70
C ALA A 13 -18.98 37.60 6.94
N LEU A 14 -18.63 38.36 5.89
CA LEU A 14 -18.00 39.67 6.02
C LEU A 14 -18.99 40.70 6.63
N GLU A 15 -18.58 41.37 7.70
CA GLU A 15 -19.36 42.45 8.33
C GLU A 15 -19.35 43.71 7.44
N LYS A 16 -20.39 43.94 6.63
CA LYS A 16 -20.42 45.04 5.64
C LYS A 16 -20.69 46.44 6.22
N ASP A 17 -21.20 46.52 7.46
CA ASP A 17 -21.68 47.77 8.07
C ASP A 17 -20.65 48.48 8.96
N LYS A 18 -19.43 47.95 9.07
CA LYS A 18 -18.38 48.51 9.94
C LYS A 18 -17.28 49.19 9.12
N ASN A 19 -16.70 50.24 9.70
CA ASN A 19 -15.61 51.00 9.07
C ASN A 19 -14.23 50.45 9.49
N GLY A 20 -13.32 50.21 8.55
CA GLY A 20 -11.94 49.78 8.83
C GLY A 20 -11.23 49.06 7.68
N TYR A 21 -10.08 48.46 7.96
CA TYR A 21 -9.20 47.84 6.96
C TYR A 21 -9.58 46.38 6.66
N LEU A 22 -9.52 46.02 5.38
CA LEU A 22 -9.70 44.66 4.87
C LEU A 22 -8.36 43.93 4.81
N GLU A 23 -8.28 42.78 5.48
CA GLU A 23 -7.09 41.93 5.55
C GLU A 23 -7.10 40.88 4.42
N GLY A 24 -5.99 40.75 3.69
CA GLY A 24 -5.96 39.86 2.54
C GLY A 24 -4.62 39.78 1.82
N PHE A 25 -4.66 39.27 0.60
CA PHE A 25 -3.57 39.39 -0.35
C PHE A 25 -4.09 39.61 -1.79
N HIS A 26 -3.22 40.13 -2.64
CA HIS A 26 -3.47 40.33 -4.07
C HIS A 26 -2.43 39.53 -4.86
N LYS A 27 -2.86 38.82 -5.92
CA LYS A 27 -1.99 38.02 -6.78
C LYS A 27 -2.35 38.24 -8.25
N LYS A 28 -1.33 38.50 -9.08
CA LYS A 28 -1.47 38.62 -10.53
C LYS A 28 -1.24 37.26 -11.19
N TYR A 29 -2.10 36.89 -12.13
CA TYR A 29 -1.95 35.76 -13.03
C TYR A 29 -1.75 36.27 -14.45
N ALA A 30 -1.37 35.39 -15.39
CA ALA A 30 -1.00 35.77 -16.76
C ALA A 30 -1.98 36.74 -17.43
N ASP A 31 -3.30 36.49 -17.31
CA ASP A 31 -4.35 37.31 -17.93
C ASP A 31 -5.36 37.96 -16.93
N ASN A 32 -5.24 37.65 -15.63
CA ASN A 32 -6.25 37.97 -14.61
C ASN A 32 -5.61 38.53 -13.33
N GLU A 33 -6.30 39.43 -12.63
CA GLU A 33 -5.93 39.87 -11.28
C GLU A 33 -6.95 39.34 -10.26
N ALA A 34 -6.46 38.77 -9.15
CA ALA A 34 -7.33 38.29 -8.09
C ALA A 34 -6.99 38.93 -6.75
N TYR A 35 -8.01 39.41 -6.07
CA TYR A 35 -7.95 39.97 -4.74
C TYR A 35 -8.68 39.07 -3.75
N PHE A 36 -8.00 38.69 -2.66
CA PHE A 36 -8.55 37.77 -1.68
C PHE A 36 -8.71 38.45 -0.33
N ILE A 37 -9.95 38.64 0.12
CA ILE A 37 -10.26 39.07 1.48
C ILE A 37 -10.30 37.82 2.35
N THR A 38 -9.46 37.75 3.38
CA THR A 38 -9.15 36.51 4.13
C THR A 38 -9.65 36.53 5.57
N ASN A 39 -10.39 37.56 5.96
CA ASN A 39 -10.95 37.71 7.29
C ASN A 39 -12.39 38.20 7.20
N SER A 40 -13.29 37.58 7.96
CA SER A 40 -14.70 37.99 8.04
C SER A 40 -14.90 39.25 8.88
N ARG A 41 -13.97 39.58 9.78
CA ARG A 41 -14.02 40.78 10.62
C ARG A 41 -13.15 41.89 10.06
N ILE A 42 -13.71 43.10 10.03
CA ILE A 42 -12.98 44.32 9.68
C ILE A 42 -12.12 44.74 10.88
N LYS A 43 -10.84 45.00 10.64
CA LYS A 43 -9.87 45.34 11.68
C LYS A 43 -9.52 46.82 11.65
N LYS A 44 -9.25 47.40 12.82
CA LYS A 44 -8.79 48.79 12.96
C LYS A 44 -7.32 48.99 12.54
N GLN A 45 -6.50 47.94 12.61
CA GLN A 45 -5.10 47.92 12.15
C GLN A 45 -4.77 46.54 11.55
N CYS A 46 -4.10 46.52 10.39
CA CYS A 46 -3.74 45.31 9.64
C CYS A 46 -2.31 45.38 9.12
N THR A 47 -1.58 44.26 9.17
CA THR A 47 -0.20 44.15 8.62
C THR A 47 -0.17 43.89 7.11
N LYS A 48 -1.17 43.18 6.58
CA LYS A 48 -1.40 43.00 5.13
C LYS A 48 -2.79 43.48 4.78
N PHE A 49 -2.88 44.73 4.34
CA PHE A 49 -4.14 45.35 3.92
C PHE A 49 -4.32 45.21 2.40
N VAL A 50 -5.55 44.99 1.97
CA VAL A 50 -5.94 44.91 0.55
C VAL A 50 -6.95 45.99 0.19
N GLY A 51 -7.60 46.59 1.18
CA GLY A 51 -8.63 47.58 0.95
C GLY A 51 -9.21 48.18 2.24
N TYR A 52 -10.22 49.02 2.06
CA TYR A 52 -10.96 49.69 3.13
C TYR A 52 -12.47 49.50 2.92
N ALA A 53 -13.20 49.32 4.01
CA ALA A 53 -14.66 49.30 4.04
C ALA A 53 -15.14 50.49 4.88
N GLY A 54 -16.06 51.30 4.33
CA GLY A 54 -16.64 52.46 5.03
C GLY A 54 -16.68 53.75 4.21
N LYS A 55 -17.50 54.71 4.66
CA LYS A 55 -17.80 55.98 3.94
C LYS A 55 -16.67 57.05 3.96
N ASN A 56 -15.55 56.81 4.65
CA ASN A 56 -14.50 57.82 4.83
C ASN A 56 -13.44 57.78 3.70
N ARG A 57 -13.39 58.84 2.90
CA ARG A 57 -12.48 59.02 1.74
C ARG A 57 -11.04 59.43 2.09
N ASN A 58 -10.71 59.69 3.35
CA ASN A 58 -9.43 60.28 3.76
C ASN A 58 -8.33 59.25 4.10
N ILE A 59 -8.20 58.17 3.32
CA ILE A 59 -7.17 57.15 3.53
C ILE A 59 -6.31 57.08 2.27
N GLN A 60 -4.99 57.21 2.43
CA GLN A 60 -4.00 57.15 1.35
C GLN A 60 -4.24 55.91 0.48
N GLN A 61 -4.80 56.11 -0.71
CA GLN A 61 -4.99 55.05 -1.70
C GLN A 61 -3.62 54.64 -2.23
N THR A 62 -3.05 53.57 -1.69
CA THR A 62 -1.95 52.89 -2.34
C THR A 62 -2.46 52.25 -3.65
N PRO A 63 -1.62 52.08 -4.68
CA PRO A 63 -2.05 51.43 -5.92
C PRO A 63 -2.58 50.01 -5.64
N ASN A 64 -3.72 49.66 -6.24
CA ASN A 64 -4.41 48.36 -6.13
C ASN A 64 -5.17 48.15 -4.81
N THR A 65 -5.93 49.15 -4.39
CA THR A 65 -6.78 49.08 -3.19
C THR A 65 -8.24 48.88 -3.56
N ILE A 66 -8.90 48.01 -2.79
CA ILE A 66 -10.35 47.76 -2.90
C ILE A 66 -11.08 48.67 -1.93
N SER A 67 -12.12 49.37 -2.39
CA SER A 67 -13.06 50.09 -1.54
C SER A 67 -14.44 49.42 -1.57
N ILE A 68 -15.01 49.18 -0.39
CA ILE A 68 -16.39 48.68 -0.24
C ILE A 68 -17.24 49.81 0.36
N GLU A 69 -18.13 50.39 -0.45
CA GLU A 69 -19.08 51.43 -0.04
C GLU A 69 -20.52 50.96 -0.30
N ASN A 70 -21.36 50.92 0.76
CA ASN A 70 -22.76 50.47 0.67
C ASN A 70 -22.96 49.13 -0.07
N GLY A 71 -22.03 48.18 0.11
CA GLY A 71 -22.07 46.87 -0.55
C GLY A 71 -21.56 46.85 -2.00
N LYS A 72 -21.25 48.00 -2.60
CA LYS A 72 -20.63 48.10 -3.93
C LYS A 72 -19.12 48.09 -3.80
N ILE A 73 -18.46 47.26 -4.60
CA ILE A 73 -17.00 47.08 -4.55
C ILE A 73 -16.38 47.80 -5.74
N THR A 74 -15.42 48.67 -5.49
CA THR A 74 -14.67 49.40 -6.53
C THR A 74 -13.17 49.19 -6.35
N VAL A 75 -12.44 49.11 -7.45
CA VAL A 75 -10.97 48.96 -7.45
C VAL A 75 -10.35 50.23 -8.01
N ASN A 76 -9.48 50.88 -7.23
CA ASN A 76 -8.81 52.14 -7.59
C ASN A 76 -9.77 53.23 -8.14
N GLY A 77 -11.02 53.28 -7.67
CA GLY A 77 -12.01 54.27 -8.12
C GLY A 77 -12.53 54.10 -9.57
N THR A 78 -12.25 52.98 -10.24
CA THR A 78 -12.69 52.73 -11.64
C THR A 78 -13.75 51.62 -11.74
N ASN A 79 -14.77 51.83 -12.59
CA ASN A 79 -15.83 50.84 -12.90
C ASN A 79 -15.37 49.86 -14.00
N LEU A 80 -14.35 49.07 -13.71
CA LEU A 80 -13.96 47.93 -14.57
C LEU A 80 -14.97 46.78 -14.36
N PRO A 81 -15.13 45.85 -15.33
CA PRO A 81 -15.96 44.67 -15.14
C PRO A 81 -15.39 43.79 -14.02
N LEU A 82 -16.19 43.57 -12.98
CA LEU A 82 -15.77 42.91 -11.74
C LEU A 82 -16.52 41.60 -11.55
N VAL A 83 -15.78 40.54 -11.21
CA VAL A 83 -16.36 39.26 -10.81
C VAL A 83 -16.17 39.11 -9.30
N ASN A 84 -17.25 39.31 -8.56
CA ASN A 84 -17.27 39.11 -7.12
C ASN A 84 -17.61 37.64 -6.81
N ILE A 85 -16.72 36.95 -6.11
CA ILE A 85 -16.88 35.56 -5.70
C ILE A 85 -17.08 35.55 -4.19
N SER A 86 -18.32 35.38 -3.74
CA SER A 86 -18.63 35.16 -2.34
C SER A 86 -18.31 33.71 -1.99
N TYR A 87 -17.41 33.47 -1.03
CA TYR A 87 -17.00 32.13 -0.63
C TYR A 87 -17.34 31.85 0.83
N ASP A 88 -17.62 30.58 1.15
CA ASP A 88 -17.90 30.15 2.52
C ASP A 88 -16.65 30.19 3.40
N TYR A 89 -16.53 31.24 4.21
CA TYR A 89 -15.32 31.47 5.02
C TYR A 89 -14.96 30.30 5.93
N HIS A 90 -15.95 29.72 6.61
CA HIS A 90 -15.72 28.66 7.58
C HIS A 90 -15.33 27.35 6.88
N ALA A 91 -16.03 27.00 5.80
CA ALA A 91 -15.71 25.81 5.02
C ALA A 91 -14.30 25.88 4.40
N PHE A 92 -13.91 27.01 3.80
CA PHE A 92 -12.60 27.17 3.16
C PHE A 92 -11.44 27.31 4.16
N LYS A 93 -11.69 27.88 5.34
CA LYS A 93 -10.69 27.98 6.42
C LYS A 93 -10.36 26.62 7.02
N ASP A 94 -11.38 25.77 7.18
CA ASP A 94 -11.25 24.48 7.87
C ASP A 94 -10.97 23.33 6.88
N SER A 95 -11.35 23.46 5.62
CA SER A 95 -11.08 22.47 4.57
C SER A 95 -9.60 22.12 4.45
N ARG A 96 -9.33 20.81 4.36
CA ARG A 96 -7.97 20.26 4.19
C ARG A 96 -7.69 19.78 2.78
N VAL A 97 -8.69 19.70 1.91
CA VAL A 97 -8.58 19.15 0.55
C VAL A 97 -9.31 20.07 -0.41
N ILE A 98 -8.70 20.43 -1.53
CA ILE A 98 -9.39 21.08 -2.64
C ILE A 98 -9.20 20.18 -3.84
N ASP A 99 -10.32 19.76 -4.41
CA ASP A 99 -10.36 19.01 -5.65
C ASP A 99 -10.37 19.98 -6.85
N ASN A 100 -9.89 19.53 -8.01
CA ASN A 100 -9.83 20.29 -9.26
C ASN A 100 -8.87 21.51 -9.31
N THR A 101 -7.58 21.32 -9.04
CA THR A 101 -6.54 22.36 -9.27
C THR A 101 -6.26 22.69 -10.74
N LEU A 102 -6.86 21.96 -11.68
CA LEU A 102 -6.63 22.12 -13.13
C LEU A 102 -7.37 23.34 -13.71
N ASN A 103 -8.54 23.67 -13.17
CA ASN A 103 -9.34 24.82 -13.61
C ASN A 103 -8.83 26.14 -12.99
N ILE A 104 -9.03 27.27 -13.69
CA ILE A 104 -8.57 28.61 -13.27
C ILE A 104 -9.09 28.97 -11.86
N TYR A 105 -10.37 28.74 -11.59
CA TYR A 105 -10.96 28.96 -10.25
C TYR A 105 -10.35 28.04 -9.19
N GLY A 106 -10.06 26.77 -9.53
CA GLY A 106 -9.41 25.83 -8.62
C GLY A 106 -8.00 26.29 -8.20
N LYS A 107 -7.24 26.89 -9.12
CA LYS A 107 -5.94 27.53 -8.79
C LYS A 107 -6.13 28.69 -7.80
N PHE A 108 -7.12 29.55 -8.02
CA PHE A 108 -7.42 30.68 -7.13
C PHE A 108 -7.77 30.23 -5.71
N PHE A 109 -8.64 29.22 -5.57
CA PHE A 109 -9.00 28.67 -4.26
C PHE A 109 -7.86 27.89 -3.60
N ASN A 110 -6.98 27.25 -4.38
CA ASN A 110 -5.78 26.62 -3.85
C ASN A 110 -4.78 27.63 -3.27
N ASP A 111 -4.59 28.77 -3.95
CA ASP A 111 -3.76 29.87 -3.44
C ASP A 111 -4.36 30.49 -2.15
N LEU A 112 -5.68 30.66 -2.09
CA LEU A 112 -6.39 31.11 -0.88
C LEU A 112 -6.21 30.12 0.29
N LYS A 113 -6.27 28.81 0.02
CA LYS A 113 -5.96 27.78 1.03
C LYS A 113 -4.50 27.83 1.47
N GLN A 114 -3.56 27.95 0.54
CA GLN A 114 -2.14 28.03 0.86
C GLN A 114 -1.85 29.23 1.77
N TYR A 115 -2.48 30.38 1.51
CA TYR A 115 -2.38 31.54 2.40
C TYR A 115 -2.89 31.25 3.82
N PHE A 116 -4.02 30.54 3.98
CA PHE A 116 -4.51 30.14 5.31
C PHE A 116 -3.56 29.16 6.02
N VAL A 117 -2.83 28.33 5.28
CA VAL A 117 -1.79 27.44 5.82
C VAL A 117 -0.58 28.25 6.27
N ASP A 118 -0.07 29.15 5.44
CA ASP A 118 1.14 29.94 5.69
C ASP A 118 0.96 30.93 6.85
N LYS A 119 -0.21 31.59 6.92
CA LYS A 119 -0.56 32.50 8.02
C LYS A 119 -0.55 31.82 9.39
N ASN A 120 -0.95 30.55 9.46
CA ASN A 120 -0.87 29.77 10.68
C ASN A 120 0.55 29.26 10.98
N ASN A 121 1.41 29.13 9.97
CA ASN A 121 2.79 28.65 10.12
C ASN A 121 3.75 29.75 10.59
N SER A 122 3.55 31.00 10.18
CA SER A 122 4.45 32.13 10.48
C SER A 122 4.44 32.61 11.94
N THR A 123 3.49 32.15 12.76
CA THR A 123 3.34 32.60 14.15
C THR A 123 4.29 31.93 15.15
N ASN A 124 5.16 31.01 14.74
CA ASN A 124 6.10 30.35 15.66
C ASN A 124 7.42 29.95 14.98
N GLY A 125 8.46 30.76 15.18
CA GLY A 125 9.84 30.58 14.68
C GLY A 125 10.74 29.71 15.58
N ARG A 126 10.27 29.23 16.72
CA ARG A 126 10.95 28.16 17.48
C ARG A 126 10.41 26.81 17.03
N LYS A 127 11.29 25.91 16.57
CA LYS A 127 10.96 24.47 16.49
C LYS A 127 10.44 24.05 17.86
N SER A 128 9.17 23.66 17.94
CA SER A 128 8.59 23.20 19.20
C SER A 128 9.34 21.97 19.68
N VAL A 129 9.38 21.76 21.00
CA VAL A 129 9.97 20.55 21.63
C VAL A 129 9.45 19.28 20.95
N PHE A 130 8.19 19.29 20.53
CA PHE A 130 7.54 18.24 19.75
C PHE A 130 8.26 17.89 18.44
N VAL A 131 8.70 18.87 17.65
CA VAL A 131 9.41 18.59 16.38
C VAL A 131 10.78 17.94 16.65
N ARG A 132 11.49 18.37 17.71
CA ARG A 132 12.76 17.74 18.11
C ARG A 132 12.57 16.29 18.57
N PHE A 133 11.48 16.02 19.29
CA PHE A 133 11.12 14.66 19.69
C PHE A 133 10.82 13.76 18.48
N ILE A 134 10.09 14.29 17.49
CA ILE A 134 9.86 13.57 16.22
C ILE A 134 11.19 13.31 15.49
N ASP A 135 12.07 14.30 15.40
CA ASP A 135 13.39 14.13 14.77
C ASP A 135 14.20 13.01 15.45
N PHE A 136 14.18 12.93 16.79
CA PHE A 136 14.82 11.86 17.56
C PHE A 136 14.23 10.48 17.24
N LEU A 137 12.90 10.34 17.23
CA LEU A 137 12.23 9.08 16.87
C LEU A 137 12.52 8.66 15.42
N THR A 138 12.57 9.63 14.50
CA THR A 138 12.90 9.38 13.09
C THR A 138 14.30 8.78 12.96
N ILE A 139 15.28 9.29 13.71
CA ILE A 139 16.66 8.74 13.74
C ILE A 139 16.67 7.30 14.25
N TYR A 140 15.95 7.01 15.34
CA TYR A 140 15.87 5.65 15.90
C TYR A 140 15.27 4.65 14.90
N ILE A 141 14.18 5.02 14.23
CA ILE A 141 13.58 4.16 13.20
C ILE A 141 14.54 3.97 12.01
N GLY A 142 15.29 5.01 11.64
CA GLY A 142 16.34 4.92 10.62
C GLY A 142 17.40 3.87 10.96
N TYR A 143 17.88 3.84 12.22
CA TYR A 143 18.81 2.79 12.67
C TYR A 143 18.21 1.39 12.61
N MET A 144 16.94 1.23 12.96
CA MET A 144 16.24 -0.07 12.87
C MET A 144 16.11 -0.56 11.43
N LEU A 145 15.84 0.33 10.47
CA LEU A 145 15.82 -0.03 9.05
C LEU A 145 17.21 -0.42 8.54
N ILE A 146 18.27 0.26 8.96
CA ILE A 146 19.65 -0.12 8.62
C ILE A 146 19.98 -1.51 9.19
N LEU A 147 19.54 -1.82 10.41
CA LEU A 147 19.70 -3.15 11.00
C LEU A 147 18.97 -4.22 10.19
N LEU A 148 17.72 -3.97 9.77
CA LEU A 148 16.95 -4.88 8.93
C LEU A 148 17.60 -5.08 7.56
N ASP A 149 18.16 -4.04 6.96
CA ASP A 149 18.86 -4.14 5.67
C ASP A 149 20.16 -4.97 5.78
N LYS A 150 20.87 -4.91 6.91
CA LYS A 150 21.97 -5.85 7.20
C LYS A 150 21.49 -7.30 7.30
N CYS A 151 20.26 -7.52 7.77
CA CYS A 151 19.63 -8.83 7.90
C CYS A 151 18.76 -9.21 6.69
N LYS A 152 18.88 -8.52 5.55
CA LYS A 152 18.03 -8.69 4.37
C LYS A 152 18.02 -10.09 3.77
N PHE A 153 19.04 -10.91 4.07
CA PHE A 153 19.02 -12.33 3.72
C PHE A 153 17.87 -13.09 4.41
N PHE A 154 17.57 -12.78 5.67
CA PHE A 154 16.54 -13.48 6.45
C PHE A 154 15.16 -12.88 6.34
N VAL A 155 15.06 -11.57 6.14
CA VAL A 155 13.79 -10.82 6.13
C VAL A 155 12.74 -11.43 5.18
N PRO A 156 13.05 -11.81 3.92
CA PRO A 156 12.06 -12.33 2.97
C PRO A 156 11.41 -13.66 3.38
N PHE A 157 12.07 -14.45 4.25
CA PHE A 157 11.53 -15.74 4.69
C PHE A 157 10.38 -15.60 5.69
N PHE A 158 10.31 -14.46 6.40
CA PHE A 158 9.31 -14.22 7.44
C PHE A 158 8.40 -13.05 7.05
N ALA A 159 7.11 -13.33 6.89
CA ALA A 159 6.10 -12.33 6.62
C ALA A 159 5.96 -11.30 7.76
N THR A 160 6.24 -11.71 9.00
CA THR A 160 6.29 -10.80 10.16
C THR A 160 7.41 -9.75 10.05
N LEU A 161 8.62 -10.14 9.65
CA LEU A 161 9.74 -9.23 9.48
C LEU A 161 9.56 -8.31 8.27
N THR A 162 9.08 -8.83 7.14
CA THR A 162 8.74 -7.98 5.98
C THR A 162 7.65 -6.95 6.33
N HIS A 163 6.66 -7.34 7.15
CA HIS A 163 5.65 -6.42 7.64
C HIS A 163 6.22 -5.37 8.59
N PHE A 164 7.15 -5.78 9.46
CA PHE A 164 7.81 -4.88 10.39
C PHE A 164 8.57 -3.78 9.64
N GLU A 165 9.34 -4.13 8.61
CA GLU A 165 10.02 -3.18 7.72
C GLU A 165 9.03 -2.21 7.04
N GLN A 166 7.91 -2.72 6.51
CA GLN A 166 6.85 -1.90 5.91
C GLN A 166 6.17 -0.97 6.93
N SER A 167 6.01 -1.42 8.17
CA SER A 167 5.44 -0.61 9.24
C SER A 167 6.40 0.50 9.67
N LEU A 168 7.70 0.23 9.76
CA LEU A 168 8.72 1.24 10.07
C LEU A 168 8.82 2.32 8.97
N THR A 169 8.80 1.93 7.70
CA THR A 169 8.78 2.89 6.58
C THR A 169 7.52 3.75 6.57
N THR A 170 6.36 3.17 6.89
CA THR A 170 5.10 3.91 7.06
C THR A 170 5.17 4.90 8.22
N LEU A 171 5.79 4.51 9.35
CA LEU A 171 6.00 5.38 10.51
C LEU A 171 6.93 6.55 10.20
N LEU A 172 8.02 6.33 9.45
CA LEU A 172 8.90 7.42 8.99
C LEU A 172 8.14 8.45 8.16
N TRP A 173 7.40 7.98 7.15
CA TRP A 173 6.57 8.87 6.33
C TRP A 173 5.55 9.65 7.17
N PHE A 174 4.90 8.98 8.14
CA PHE A 174 3.94 9.63 9.03
C PHE A 174 4.59 10.71 9.92
N PHE A 175 5.78 10.45 10.44
CA PHE A 175 6.54 11.41 11.23
C PHE A 175 7.02 12.62 10.40
N GLU A 176 7.42 12.42 9.15
CA GLU A 176 7.69 13.53 8.24
C GLU A 176 6.45 14.40 8.00
N GLU A 177 5.30 13.77 7.78
CA GLU A 177 4.03 14.47 7.56
C GLU A 177 3.55 15.24 8.81
N LEU A 178 3.77 14.69 10.01
CA LEU A 178 3.46 15.36 11.29
C LEU A 178 4.34 16.59 11.59
N LYS A 179 5.51 16.72 10.96
CA LYS A 179 6.30 17.97 11.06
C LYS A 179 5.56 19.14 10.42
N GLY A 180 4.68 18.87 9.46
CA GLY A 180 3.67 19.83 9.01
C GLY A 180 2.67 20.10 10.13
N LYS A 181 2.61 21.33 10.66
CA LYS A 181 1.84 21.72 11.87
C LYS A 181 0.33 21.35 11.86
N LYS A 182 -0.23 20.85 10.76
CA LYS A 182 -1.62 20.35 10.65
C LYS A 182 -1.64 18.92 10.09
N LEU A 183 -2.39 18.04 10.75
CA LEU A 183 -2.63 16.68 10.30
C LEU A 183 -3.33 16.66 8.94
N THR A 184 -2.70 16.11 7.91
CA THR A 184 -3.36 15.94 6.61
C THR A 184 -4.37 14.79 6.64
N LEU A 185 -5.30 14.76 5.68
CA LEU A 185 -6.30 13.68 5.59
C LEU A 185 -5.62 12.31 5.46
N LYS A 186 -4.49 12.25 4.75
CA LYS A 186 -3.70 11.02 4.55
C LYS A 186 -3.09 10.52 5.87
N ALA A 187 -2.45 11.42 6.63
CA ALA A 187 -1.89 11.10 7.94
C ALA A 187 -2.99 10.64 8.91
N GLY A 188 -4.15 11.31 8.90
CA GLY A 188 -5.29 10.90 9.71
C GLY A 188 -5.80 9.50 9.38
N ASN A 189 -5.90 9.15 8.09
CA ASN A 189 -6.29 7.81 7.65
C ASN A 189 -5.34 6.73 8.17
N VAL A 190 -4.01 6.93 8.03
CA VAL A 190 -3.01 5.99 8.52
C VAL A 190 -3.04 5.87 10.04
N LEU A 191 -3.14 7.00 10.75
CA LEU A 191 -3.20 7.00 12.21
C LEU A 191 -4.42 6.23 12.72
N MET A 192 -5.61 6.49 12.16
CA MET A 192 -6.83 5.82 12.56
C MET A 192 -6.78 4.31 12.25
N ALA A 193 -6.27 3.95 11.07
CA ALA A 193 -6.08 2.55 10.69
C ALA A 193 -5.15 1.82 11.68
N LYS A 194 -4.02 2.43 12.05
CA LYS A 194 -3.07 1.87 13.03
C LYS A 194 -3.65 1.77 14.44
N ILE A 195 -4.44 2.75 14.88
CA ILE A 195 -5.11 2.69 16.20
C ILE A 195 -6.09 1.53 16.23
N ILE A 196 -6.94 1.40 15.21
CA ILE A 196 -7.91 0.29 15.12
C ILE A 196 -7.18 -1.05 15.04
N ASP A 197 -6.13 -1.13 14.22
CA ASP A 197 -5.29 -2.33 14.10
C ASP A 197 -4.69 -2.74 15.45
N LEU A 198 -4.19 -1.78 16.24
CA LEU A 198 -3.64 -2.02 17.56
C LEU A 198 -4.71 -2.46 18.57
N VAL A 199 -5.87 -1.80 18.60
CA VAL A 199 -6.96 -2.15 19.52
C VAL A 199 -7.47 -3.57 19.23
N VAL A 200 -7.78 -3.87 17.97
CA VAL A 200 -8.23 -5.21 17.55
C VAL A 200 -7.16 -6.25 17.85
N GLY A 201 -5.89 -5.93 17.58
CA GLY A 201 -4.75 -6.79 17.90
C GLY A 201 -4.65 -7.11 19.39
N VAL A 202 -4.70 -6.11 20.27
CA VAL A 202 -4.60 -6.31 21.72
C VAL A 202 -5.77 -7.15 22.24
N VAL A 203 -6.99 -6.92 21.76
CA VAL A 203 -8.17 -7.72 22.15
C VAL A 203 -8.01 -9.18 21.73
N LEU A 204 -7.59 -9.44 20.49
CA LEU A 204 -7.33 -10.80 20.00
C LEU A 204 -6.18 -11.47 20.73
N MET A 205 -5.11 -10.73 21.05
CA MET A 205 -3.98 -11.26 21.82
C MET A 205 -4.42 -11.68 23.23
N TYR A 206 -5.24 -10.85 23.89
CA TYR A 206 -5.80 -11.19 25.20
C TYR A 206 -6.64 -12.46 25.14
N TYR A 207 -7.48 -12.61 24.10
CA TYR A 207 -8.21 -13.84 23.83
C TYR A 207 -7.26 -15.03 23.64
N CYS A 208 -6.21 -14.89 22.85
CA CYS A 208 -5.23 -15.96 22.61
C CYS A 208 -4.49 -16.41 23.88
N ILE A 209 -4.14 -15.47 24.77
CA ILE A 209 -3.49 -15.80 26.05
C ILE A 209 -4.44 -16.59 26.95
N ASN A 210 -5.71 -16.17 27.04
CA ASN A 210 -6.70 -16.85 27.88
C ASN A 210 -7.06 -18.26 27.37
N HIS A 211 -6.98 -18.48 26.05
CA HIS A 211 -7.27 -19.76 25.42
C HIS A 211 -6.02 -20.51 24.93
N GLN A 212 -4.86 -20.28 25.57
CA GLN A 212 -3.57 -20.88 25.18
C GLN A 212 -3.66 -22.39 24.97
N ILE A 213 -4.23 -23.14 25.94
CA ILE A 213 -4.32 -24.60 25.89
C ILE A 213 -5.13 -25.05 24.66
N GLY A 214 -6.28 -24.43 24.43
CA GLY A 214 -7.14 -24.76 23.28
C GLY A 214 -6.45 -24.47 21.94
N ILE A 215 -5.72 -23.34 21.84
CA ILE A 215 -5.00 -22.97 20.62
C ILE A 215 -3.86 -23.94 20.34
N THR A 216 -3.07 -24.34 21.35
CA THR A 216 -1.98 -25.29 21.15
C THR A 216 -2.50 -26.67 20.74
N ILE A 217 -3.56 -27.17 21.38
CA ILE A 217 -4.19 -28.45 21.00
C ILE A 217 -4.71 -28.37 19.56
N MET A 218 -5.44 -27.31 19.22
CA MET A 218 -5.94 -27.10 17.86
C MET A 218 -4.80 -27.06 16.83
N PHE A 219 -3.69 -26.39 17.15
CA PHE A 219 -2.52 -26.34 16.27
C PHE A 219 -1.89 -27.73 16.09
N LYS A 220 -1.75 -28.50 17.17
CA LYS A 220 -1.26 -29.88 17.14
C LYS A 220 -2.16 -30.76 16.27
N ASP A 221 -3.46 -30.71 16.49
CA ASP A 221 -4.43 -31.52 15.74
C ASP A 221 -4.42 -31.15 14.25
N TRP A 222 -4.39 -29.85 13.93
CA TRP A 222 -4.30 -29.38 12.55
C TRP A 222 -3.01 -29.84 11.86
N THR A 223 -1.86 -29.71 12.52
CA THR A 223 -0.58 -30.16 11.95
C THR A 223 -0.53 -31.68 11.77
N GLN A 224 -1.12 -32.45 12.69
CA GLN A 224 -1.23 -33.90 12.57
C GLN A 224 -2.16 -34.31 11.42
N GLU A 225 -3.31 -33.65 11.27
CA GLU A 225 -4.25 -33.90 10.20
C GLU A 225 -3.62 -33.63 8.82
N VAL A 226 -2.90 -32.51 8.65
CA VAL A 226 -2.17 -32.20 7.42
C VAL A 226 -1.18 -33.31 7.07
N VAL A 227 -0.43 -33.81 8.05
CA VAL A 227 0.53 -34.91 7.86
C VAL A 227 -0.17 -36.20 7.41
N GLU A 228 -1.27 -36.58 8.05
CA GLU A 228 -1.99 -37.81 7.71
C GLU A 228 -2.70 -37.72 6.34
N GLN A 229 -3.24 -36.54 5.97
CA GLN A 229 -3.79 -36.31 4.63
C GLN A 229 -2.71 -36.42 3.55
N LEU A 230 -1.52 -35.86 3.77
CA LEU A 230 -0.38 -35.99 2.86
C LEU A 230 0.08 -37.43 2.70
N LYS A 231 0.11 -38.22 3.79
CA LYS A 231 0.40 -39.65 3.72
C LYS A 231 -0.65 -40.42 2.93
N SER A 232 -1.94 -40.17 3.19
CA SER A 232 -3.05 -40.80 2.49
C SER A 232 -2.99 -40.54 0.98
N LEU A 233 -2.72 -39.29 0.61
CA LEU A 233 -2.49 -38.91 -0.78
C LEU A 233 -1.31 -39.67 -1.40
N LEU A 234 -0.24 -39.85 -0.64
CA LEU A 234 0.93 -40.58 -1.13
C LEU A 234 0.64 -42.08 -1.31
N LEU A 235 -0.14 -42.71 -0.42
CA LEU A 235 -0.61 -44.10 -0.61
C LEU A 235 -1.45 -44.22 -1.87
N CYS A 236 -2.33 -43.24 -2.13
CA CYS A 236 -3.13 -43.19 -3.36
C CYS A 236 -2.24 -43.10 -4.61
N LEU A 237 -1.18 -42.28 -4.57
CA LEU A 237 -0.19 -42.20 -5.66
C LEU A 237 0.61 -43.50 -5.85
N MET A 238 0.94 -44.20 -4.77
CA MET A 238 1.70 -45.46 -4.82
C MET A 238 0.89 -46.65 -5.35
N GLY A 239 -0.44 -46.65 -5.18
CA GLY A 239 -1.33 -47.70 -5.67
C GLY A 239 -1.60 -47.61 -7.18
N SER A 240 -2.64 -46.88 -7.57
CA SER A 240 -2.95 -46.54 -8.96
C SER A 240 -3.79 -45.26 -9.00
N PRO A 241 -3.14 -44.08 -9.05
CA PRO A 241 -3.87 -42.83 -9.07
C PRO A 241 -4.62 -42.71 -10.40
N ILE A 242 -5.94 -42.51 -10.34
CA ILE A 242 -6.79 -42.24 -11.52
C ILE A 242 -6.75 -43.40 -12.55
N GLY A 243 -6.39 -44.62 -12.14
CA GLY A 243 -6.26 -45.77 -13.04
C GLY A 243 -5.05 -45.73 -13.98
N LEU A 244 -4.12 -44.78 -13.78
CA LEU A 244 -2.86 -44.75 -14.52
C LEU A 244 -1.93 -45.86 -14.05
N LYS A 245 -1.42 -46.66 -14.99
CA LYS A 245 -0.42 -47.69 -14.74
C LYS A 245 0.97 -47.06 -14.67
N LEU A 246 1.36 -46.62 -13.48
CA LEU A 246 2.69 -46.10 -13.21
C LEU A 246 3.73 -47.23 -13.16
N ASN A 247 5.02 -46.88 -13.30
CA ASN A 247 6.09 -47.86 -13.13
C ASN A 247 6.15 -48.29 -11.67
N TYR A 248 5.81 -49.55 -11.38
CA TYR A 248 5.64 -50.04 -10.01
C TYR A 248 6.88 -49.87 -9.15
N ALA A 249 8.05 -50.34 -9.60
CA ALA A 249 9.28 -50.29 -8.82
C ALA A 249 9.71 -48.86 -8.50
N PHE A 250 9.63 -47.96 -9.50
CA PHE A 250 10.00 -46.57 -9.34
C PHE A 250 8.99 -45.79 -8.49
N ASN A 251 7.68 -46.03 -8.69
CA ASN A 251 6.62 -45.45 -7.88
C ASN A 251 6.77 -45.81 -6.39
N GLN A 252 7.06 -47.08 -6.10
CA GLN A 252 7.31 -47.54 -4.74
C GLN A 252 8.55 -46.90 -4.12
N SER A 253 9.62 -46.71 -4.89
CA SER A 253 10.84 -46.05 -4.42
C SER A 253 10.61 -44.57 -4.09
N LEU A 254 9.98 -43.82 -5.00
CA LEU A 254 9.60 -42.42 -4.77
C LEU A 254 8.64 -42.27 -3.59
N GLY A 255 7.65 -43.15 -3.51
CA GLY A 255 6.70 -43.22 -2.42
C GLY A 255 7.40 -43.34 -1.07
N LYS A 256 8.26 -44.35 -0.91
CA LYS A 256 9.05 -44.54 0.32
C LYS A 256 9.92 -43.31 0.65
N PHE A 257 10.56 -42.71 -0.36
CA PHE A 257 11.39 -41.52 -0.19
C PHE A 257 10.58 -40.34 0.37
N PHE A 258 9.42 -40.02 -0.21
CA PHE A 258 8.58 -38.92 0.29
C PHE A 258 7.89 -39.25 1.62
N PHE A 259 7.49 -40.51 1.84
CA PHE A 259 7.00 -40.98 3.15
C PHE A 259 7.98 -40.72 4.28
N TYR A 260 9.27 -41.00 4.02
CA TYR A 260 10.34 -40.74 4.99
C TYR A 260 10.39 -39.25 5.36
N HIS A 261 10.33 -38.35 4.38
CA HIS A 261 10.36 -36.90 4.62
C HIS A 261 9.14 -36.41 5.42
N ILE A 262 7.93 -36.90 5.10
CA ILE A 262 6.71 -36.56 5.83
C ILE A 262 6.82 -37.05 7.29
N THR A 263 7.33 -38.26 7.49
CA THR A 263 7.49 -38.86 8.82
C THR A 263 8.54 -38.12 9.65
N LEU A 264 9.68 -37.78 9.03
CA LEU A 264 10.72 -36.96 9.66
C LEU A 264 10.16 -35.60 10.09
N TRP A 265 9.34 -34.96 9.24
CA TRP A 265 8.69 -33.70 9.58
C TRP A 265 7.71 -33.84 10.74
N LYS A 266 6.95 -34.94 10.81
CA LYS A 266 6.07 -35.25 11.96
C LYS A 266 6.86 -35.30 13.27
N VAL A 267 8.01 -35.98 13.27
CA VAL A 267 8.91 -36.05 14.43
C VAL A 267 9.40 -34.65 14.82
N PHE A 268 9.80 -33.84 13.84
CA PHE A 268 10.22 -32.46 14.07
C PHE A 268 9.10 -31.59 14.69
N LEU A 269 7.89 -31.62 14.13
CA LEU A 269 6.74 -30.87 14.67
C LEU A 269 6.37 -31.32 16.09
N ASN A 270 6.41 -32.62 16.37
CA ASN A 270 6.19 -33.15 17.71
C ASN A 270 7.25 -32.65 18.71
N GLY A 271 8.51 -32.53 18.26
CA GLY A 271 9.59 -31.95 19.07
C GLY A 271 9.44 -30.43 19.30
N LEU A 272 8.84 -29.70 18.36
CA LEU A 272 8.57 -28.27 18.50
C LEU A 272 7.41 -27.97 19.44
N HIS A 273 6.43 -28.87 19.55
CA HIS A 273 5.23 -28.68 20.38
C HIS A 273 5.52 -28.20 21.82
N PRO A 274 6.36 -28.86 22.63
CA PRO A 274 6.66 -28.41 23.99
C PRO A 274 7.32 -27.02 24.03
N LEU A 275 8.12 -26.67 23.01
CA LEU A 275 8.72 -25.33 22.91
C LEU A 275 7.65 -24.27 22.61
N ILE A 276 6.68 -24.57 21.76
CA ILE A 276 5.55 -23.68 21.48
C ILE A 276 4.72 -23.45 22.74
N GLU A 277 4.46 -24.50 23.53
CA GLU A 277 3.75 -24.39 24.81
C GLU A 277 4.50 -23.55 25.83
N GLN A 278 5.80 -23.81 26.00
CA GLN A 278 6.65 -23.11 26.97
C GLN A 278 6.81 -21.62 26.62
N TYR A 279 7.03 -21.31 25.34
CA TYR A 279 7.32 -19.96 24.86
C TYR A 279 6.13 -19.25 24.20
N PHE A 280 4.90 -19.77 24.37
CA PHE A 280 3.69 -19.25 23.72
C PHE A 280 3.53 -17.73 23.90
N LYS A 281 3.70 -17.23 25.13
CA LYS A 281 3.57 -15.81 25.45
C LYS A 281 4.64 -14.97 24.75
N CYS A 282 5.87 -15.49 24.61
CA CYS A 282 6.95 -14.81 23.89
C CYS A 282 6.68 -14.78 22.38
N LEU A 283 6.13 -15.86 21.82
CA LEU A 283 5.73 -15.93 20.40
C LEU A 283 4.64 -14.91 20.06
N LEU A 284 3.78 -14.55 21.02
CA LEU A 284 2.77 -13.52 20.85
C LEU A 284 3.31 -12.08 20.91
N PHE A 285 4.59 -11.84 21.18
CA PHE A 285 5.14 -10.47 21.28
C PHE A 285 4.86 -9.59 20.05
N PRO A 286 5.01 -10.06 18.78
CA PRO A 286 4.67 -9.27 17.60
C PRO A 286 3.19 -8.86 17.54
N CYS A 287 2.30 -9.61 18.22
CA CYS A 287 0.86 -9.34 18.23
C CYS A 287 0.51 -8.03 18.94
N LEU A 288 1.41 -7.50 19.80
CA LEU A 288 1.28 -6.20 20.45
C LEU A 288 1.24 -5.03 19.46
N PHE A 289 1.84 -5.20 18.27
CA PHE A 289 1.90 -4.15 17.25
C PHE A 289 0.67 -4.07 16.36
N GLY A 290 -0.32 -4.96 16.55
CA GLY A 290 -1.64 -4.90 15.89
C GLY A 290 -2.07 -6.19 15.20
N PHE A 291 -3.32 -6.21 14.76
CA PHE A 291 -3.93 -7.35 14.07
C PHE A 291 -3.23 -7.69 12.75
N THR A 292 -2.70 -6.69 12.02
CA THR A 292 -1.93 -6.95 10.79
C THR A 292 -0.64 -7.73 11.05
N PHE A 293 -0.02 -7.61 12.23
CA PHE A 293 1.11 -8.44 12.64
C PHE A 293 0.68 -9.88 12.97
N GLN A 294 -0.50 -10.06 13.56
CA GLN A 294 -1.06 -11.39 13.82
C GLN A 294 -1.33 -12.15 12.53
N ILE A 295 -1.86 -11.46 11.51
CA ILE A 295 -2.04 -12.05 10.18
C ILE A 295 -0.69 -12.49 9.58
N ALA A 296 0.35 -11.66 9.72
CA ALA A 296 1.68 -11.98 9.23
C ALA A 296 2.27 -13.20 9.95
N MET A 297 2.09 -13.27 11.27
CA MET A 297 2.52 -14.40 12.10
C MET A 297 1.78 -15.70 11.75
N LEU A 298 0.47 -15.62 11.52
CA LEU A 298 -0.33 -16.78 11.10
C LEU A 298 0.21 -17.36 9.78
N TYR A 299 0.56 -16.49 8.83
CA TYR A 299 1.19 -16.96 7.59
C TYR A 299 2.56 -17.61 7.83
N ASP A 300 3.40 -17.06 8.72
CA ASP A 300 4.68 -17.68 9.08
C ASP A 300 4.49 -19.08 9.67
N VAL A 301 3.48 -19.27 10.53
CA VAL A 301 3.11 -20.58 11.09
C VAL A 301 2.68 -21.55 9.99
N ILE A 302 1.84 -21.12 9.04
CA ILE A 302 1.43 -21.94 7.88
C ILE A 302 2.64 -22.29 7.01
N SER A 303 3.52 -21.33 6.75
CA SER A 303 4.73 -21.51 5.93
C SER A 303 5.69 -22.54 6.55
N ILE A 304 5.97 -22.42 7.85
CA ILE A 304 6.78 -23.39 8.59
C ILE A 304 6.09 -24.75 8.57
N SER A 305 4.80 -24.83 8.93
CA SER A 305 4.07 -26.10 9.00
C SER A 305 4.07 -26.86 7.66
N THR A 306 4.03 -26.13 6.54
CA THR A 306 4.03 -26.69 5.17
C THR A 306 5.42 -26.78 4.51
N PHE A 307 6.50 -26.50 5.25
CA PHE A 307 7.86 -26.49 4.71
C PHE A 307 8.28 -27.83 4.07
N HIS A 308 7.93 -28.95 4.68
CA HIS A 308 8.18 -30.29 4.11
C HIS A 308 7.53 -30.49 2.74
N VAL A 309 6.33 -29.93 2.50
CA VAL A 309 5.66 -29.98 1.20
C VAL A 309 6.47 -29.20 0.17
N TYR A 310 7.03 -28.05 0.54
CA TYR A 310 7.94 -27.29 -0.31
C TYR A 310 9.21 -28.08 -0.66
N CYS A 311 9.83 -28.75 0.32
CA CYS A 311 11.00 -29.60 0.05
C CYS A 311 10.67 -30.72 -0.94
N ILE A 312 9.55 -31.43 -0.73
CA ILE A 312 9.09 -32.50 -1.62
C ILE A 312 8.81 -31.96 -3.03
N TYR A 313 8.16 -30.80 -3.14
CA TYR A 313 7.97 -30.10 -4.42
C TYR A 313 9.30 -29.83 -5.12
N VAL A 314 10.32 -29.30 -4.41
CA VAL A 314 11.63 -29.01 -5.00
C VAL A 314 12.29 -30.30 -5.51
N TYR A 315 12.23 -31.39 -4.75
CA TYR A 315 12.75 -32.69 -5.21
C TYR A 315 12.02 -33.18 -6.46
N ALA A 316 10.68 -33.16 -6.46
CA ALA A 316 9.87 -33.59 -7.61
C ALA A 316 10.15 -32.74 -8.86
N ALA A 317 10.23 -31.41 -8.69
CA ALA A 317 10.54 -30.48 -9.77
C ALA A 317 11.94 -30.72 -10.34
N ARG A 318 12.96 -30.91 -9.49
CA ARG A 318 14.32 -31.21 -9.96
C ARG A 318 14.40 -32.54 -10.68
N MET A 319 13.73 -33.58 -10.17
CA MET A 319 13.69 -34.89 -10.82
C MET A 319 13.00 -34.83 -12.19
N PHE A 320 11.85 -34.16 -12.27
CA PHE A 320 11.14 -33.95 -13.53
C PHE A 320 12.01 -33.19 -14.54
N ASN A 321 12.62 -32.07 -14.13
CA ASN A 321 13.50 -31.29 -14.99
C ASN A 321 14.74 -32.07 -15.45
N LEU A 322 15.34 -32.87 -14.56
CA LEU A 322 16.45 -33.75 -14.91
C LEU A 322 16.03 -34.75 -15.98
N GLN A 323 14.88 -35.42 -15.78
CA GLN A 323 14.38 -36.42 -16.71
C GLN A 323 14.05 -35.83 -18.09
N VAL A 324 13.42 -34.66 -18.14
CA VAL A 324 13.16 -33.95 -19.41
C VAL A 324 14.47 -33.58 -20.10
N LYS A 325 15.47 -33.06 -19.37
CA LYS A 325 16.80 -32.75 -19.93
C LYS A 325 17.50 -34.00 -20.47
N CYS A 326 17.44 -35.12 -19.75
CA CYS A 326 17.96 -36.42 -20.20
C CYS A 326 17.27 -36.88 -21.48
N LEU A 327 15.93 -36.82 -21.53
CA LEU A 327 15.17 -37.16 -22.73
C LEU A 327 15.52 -36.28 -23.93
N ILE A 328 15.64 -34.96 -23.73
CA ILE A 328 16.07 -34.03 -24.79
C ILE A 328 17.48 -34.37 -25.28
N SER A 329 18.39 -34.70 -24.37
CA SER A 329 19.76 -35.07 -24.72
C SER A 329 19.83 -36.37 -25.51
N LEU A 330 19.06 -37.39 -25.09
CA LEU A 330 18.99 -38.69 -25.77
C LEU A 330 18.25 -38.61 -27.10
N TRP A 331 17.22 -37.75 -27.20
CA TRP A 331 16.57 -37.44 -28.48
C TRP A 331 17.56 -36.86 -29.49
N ARG A 332 18.42 -35.94 -29.05
CA ARG A 332 19.48 -35.38 -29.90
C ARG A 332 20.45 -36.47 -30.37
N LEU A 333 20.82 -37.41 -29.49
CA LEU A 333 21.66 -38.56 -29.82
C LEU A 333 21.09 -39.36 -31.01
N PHE A 334 19.78 -39.69 -31.01
CA PHE A 334 19.15 -40.41 -32.14
C PHE A 334 19.20 -39.64 -33.45
N THR A 335 19.06 -38.32 -33.38
CA THR A 335 19.10 -37.46 -34.56
C THR A 335 20.53 -37.18 -35.06
N GLY A 336 21.56 -37.76 -34.44
CA GLY A 336 22.96 -37.47 -34.78
C GLY A 336 23.39 -36.07 -34.38
N ARG A 337 22.85 -35.54 -33.27
CA ARG A 337 23.08 -34.16 -32.80
C ARG A 337 23.61 -34.14 -31.38
N LYS A 338 24.45 -33.16 -31.06
CA LYS A 338 25.00 -32.91 -29.71
C LYS A 338 24.92 -31.43 -29.37
N PHE A 339 24.55 -31.10 -28.14
CA PHE A 339 24.65 -29.72 -27.66
C PHE A 339 26.09 -29.40 -27.26
N ASN A 340 26.62 -28.32 -27.82
CA ASN A 340 27.95 -27.82 -27.55
C ASN A 340 27.86 -26.62 -26.60
N PRO A 341 28.19 -26.79 -25.30
CA PRO A 341 28.10 -25.71 -24.32
C PRO A 341 29.08 -24.55 -24.61
N LEU A 342 30.22 -24.82 -25.27
CA LEU A 342 31.22 -23.79 -25.60
C LEU A 342 30.72 -22.82 -26.67
N ARG A 343 29.91 -23.31 -27.62
CA ARG A 343 29.34 -22.53 -28.72
C ARG A 343 27.85 -22.22 -28.55
N ASN A 344 27.26 -22.64 -27.43
CA ASN A 344 25.85 -22.53 -27.10
C ASN A 344 24.90 -22.93 -28.26
N ARG A 345 25.25 -23.99 -29.01
CA ARG A 345 24.50 -24.44 -30.20
C ARG A 345 24.45 -25.96 -30.29
N VAL A 346 23.56 -26.48 -31.14
CA VAL A 346 23.46 -27.92 -31.43
C VAL A 346 24.25 -28.24 -32.71
N ASP A 347 25.26 -29.09 -32.59
CA ASP A 347 26.14 -29.54 -33.67
C ASP A 347 25.74 -30.94 -34.15
N SER A 348 26.02 -31.27 -35.42
CA SER A 348 25.97 -32.65 -35.89
C SER A 348 27.14 -33.45 -35.32
N CYS A 349 26.90 -34.71 -34.98
CA CYS A 349 27.88 -35.62 -34.41
C CYS A 349 27.64 -37.03 -34.95
N GLN A 350 28.70 -37.69 -35.39
CA GLN A 350 28.63 -39.08 -35.83
C GLN A 350 28.74 -39.98 -34.60
N TYR A 351 27.73 -40.83 -34.41
CA TYR A 351 27.67 -41.80 -33.32
C TYR A 351 27.85 -43.21 -33.86
N GLU A 352 28.57 -44.05 -33.12
CA GLU A 352 28.68 -45.48 -33.44
C GLU A 352 27.37 -46.21 -33.14
N GLN A 353 27.17 -47.37 -33.78
CA GLN A 353 25.97 -48.20 -33.58
C GLN A 353 25.76 -48.57 -32.11
N ASN A 354 26.84 -48.91 -31.38
CA ASN A 354 26.79 -49.25 -29.96
C ASN A 354 26.30 -48.06 -29.10
N GLN A 355 26.71 -46.84 -29.45
CA GLN A 355 26.32 -45.63 -28.74
C GLN A 355 24.84 -45.31 -28.97
N LEU A 356 24.36 -45.46 -30.20
CA LEU A 356 22.93 -45.30 -30.54
C LEU A 356 22.06 -46.34 -29.83
N PHE A 357 22.55 -47.59 -29.73
CA PHE A 357 21.85 -48.66 -29.01
C PHE A 357 21.68 -48.34 -27.52
N ILE A 358 22.77 -47.97 -26.84
CA ILE A 358 22.73 -47.57 -25.41
C ILE A 358 21.82 -46.36 -25.22
N GLY A 359 21.88 -45.38 -26.12
CA GLY A 359 20.99 -44.23 -26.13
C GLY A 359 19.52 -44.63 -26.22
N THR A 360 19.19 -45.61 -27.08
CA THR A 360 17.82 -46.10 -27.32
C THR A 360 17.25 -46.76 -26.08
N LEU A 361 18.05 -47.61 -25.43
CA LEU A 361 17.69 -48.22 -24.16
C LEU A 361 17.47 -47.15 -23.08
N GLY A 362 18.41 -46.23 -22.91
CA GLY A 362 18.31 -45.15 -21.94
C GLY A 362 17.06 -44.28 -22.16
N PHE A 363 16.78 -43.90 -23.40
CA PHE A 363 15.61 -43.10 -23.75
C PHE A 363 14.32 -43.83 -23.43
N THR A 364 14.23 -45.10 -23.80
CA THR A 364 13.04 -45.93 -23.54
C THR A 364 12.78 -46.06 -22.03
N VAL A 365 13.83 -46.27 -21.23
CA VAL A 365 13.73 -46.29 -19.76
C VAL A 365 13.23 -44.95 -19.23
N PHE A 366 13.87 -43.84 -19.59
CA PHE A 366 13.43 -42.52 -19.11
C PHE A 366 12.03 -42.16 -19.60
N LEU A 367 11.62 -42.57 -20.80
CA LEU A 367 10.31 -42.31 -21.35
C LEU A 367 9.23 -43.07 -20.57
N PHE A 368 9.46 -44.34 -20.24
CA PHE A 368 8.51 -45.14 -19.46
C PHE A 368 8.47 -44.76 -17.97
N LEU A 369 9.52 -44.15 -17.43
CA LEU A 369 9.50 -43.59 -16.08
C LEU A 369 8.81 -42.21 -16.01
N LEU A 370 8.71 -41.49 -17.13
CA LEU A 370 8.24 -40.10 -17.17
C LEU A 370 6.82 -39.89 -16.64
N PRO A 371 5.82 -40.77 -16.93
CA PRO A 371 4.48 -40.60 -16.37
C PRO A 371 4.48 -40.61 -14.84
N THR A 372 5.36 -41.40 -14.23
CA THR A 372 5.46 -41.50 -12.77
C THR A 372 5.99 -40.21 -12.17
N THR A 373 7.12 -39.68 -12.65
CA THR A 373 7.65 -38.39 -12.14
C THR A 373 6.71 -37.23 -12.42
N THR A 374 6.05 -37.23 -13.57
CA THR A 374 5.09 -36.19 -13.95
C THR A 374 3.92 -36.14 -12.96
N MET A 375 3.35 -37.28 -12.58
CA MET A 375 2.25 -37.33 -11.61
C MET A 375 2.65 -36.74 -10.24
N TYR A 376 3.79 -37.16 -9.68
CA TYR A 376 4.27 -36.59 -8.41
C TYR A 376 4.55 -35.09 -8.53
N TYR A 377 5.21 -34.67 -9.60
CA TYR A 377 5.47 -33.27 -9.88
C TYR A 377 4.19 -32.44 -9.93
N THR A 378 3.18 -32.86 -10.71
CA THR A 378 1.91 -32.14 -10.85
C THR A 378 1.19 -31.98 -9.52
N VAL A 379 1.13 -33.02 -8.68
CA VAL A 379 0.50 -32.95 -7.36
C VAL A 379 1.21 -31.93 -6.46
N PHE A 380 2.54 -32.00 -6.35
CA PHE A 380 3.27 -31.11 -5.45
C PHE A 380 3.41 -29.67 -5.96
N VAL A 381 3.41 -29.46 -7.28
CA VAL A 381 3.27 -28.13 -7.88
C VAL A 381 1.90 -27.53 -7.56
N SER A 382 0.84 -28.33 -7.58
CA SER A 382 -0.51 -27.87 -7.23
C SER A 382 -0.57 -27.36 -5.78
N PHE A 383 0.02 -28.09 -4.83
CA PHE A 383 0.18 -27.61 -3.46
C PHE A 383 0.98 -26.32 -3.36
N ARG A 384 2.10 -26.22 -4.10
CA ARG A 384 2.92 -25.01 -4.12
C ARG A 384 2.13 -23.79 -4.59
N ILE A 385 1.31 -23.95 -5.63
CA ILE A 385 0.44 -22.88 -6.14
C ILE A 385 -0.59 -22.48 -5.08
N ILE A 386 -1.26 -23.45 -4.43
CA ILE A 386 -2.24 -23.19 -3.36
C ILE A 386 -1.61 -22.38 -2.22
N ILE A 387 -0.44 -22.79 -1.71
CA ILE A 387 0.25 -22.08 -0.62
C ILE A 387 0.62 -20.65 -1.05
N LYS A 388 1.04 -20.45 -2.30
CA LYS A 388 1.34 -19.10 -2.85
C LYS A 388 0.09 -18.23 -3.04
N ILE A 389 -1.06 -18.83 -3.36
CA ILE A 389 -2.34 -18.10 -3.39
C ILE A 389 -2.70 -17.63 -1.97
N VAL A 390 -2.54 -18.51 -0.97
CA VAL A 390 -2.78 -18.18 0.44
C VAL A 390 -1.86 -17.04 0.92
N GLU A 391 -0.57 -17.08 0.60
CA GLU A 391 0.38 -15.98 0.87
C GLU A 391 -0.10 -14.65 0.28
N THR A 392 -0.50 -14.69 -0.99
CA THR A 392 -0.95 -13.50 -1.72
C THR A 392 -2.24 -12.95 -1.10
N LEU A 393 -3.15 -13.82 -0.66
CA LEU A 393 -4.40 -13.42 0.01
C LEU A 393 -4.10 -12.71 1.34
N PHE A 394 -3.26 -13.30 2.20
CA PHE A 394 -2.87 -12.69 3.46
C PHE A 394 -2.12 -11.36 3.28
N SER A 395 -1.25 -11.27 2.28
CA SER A 395 -0.57 -10.02 1.92
C SER A 395 -1.55 -8.93 1.46
N LYS A 396 -2.51 -9.27 0.60
CA LYS A 396 -3.57 -8.35 0.16
C LYS A 396 -4.47 -7.90 1.32
N LEU A 397 -4.88 -8.83 2.18
CA LEU A 397 -5.70 -8.52 3.35
C LEU A 397 -5.00 -7.52 4.28
N ARG A 398 -3.73 -7.76 4.61
CA ARG A 398 -2.91 -6.81 5.39
C ARG A 398 -2.80 -5.44 4.72
N HIS A 399 -2.58 -5.41 3.41
CA HIS A 399 -2.51 -4.14 2.67
C HIS A 399 -3.84 -3.37 2.73
N ILE A 400 -4.97 -4.05 2.54
CA ILE A 400 -6.31 -3.42 2.61
C ILE A 400 -6.54 -2.81 4.00
N LEU A 401 -6.21 -3.55 5.07
CA LEU A 401 -6.37 -3.07 6.45
C LEU A 401 -5.53 -1.81 6.74
N ASN A 402 -4.31 -1.72 6.21
CA ASN A 402 -3.43 -0.56 6.43
C ASN A 402 -3.84 0.68 5.63
N VAL A 403 -4.50 0.50 4.49
CA VAL A 403 -4.83 1.59 3.54
C VAL A 403 -6.26 2.09 3.71
N LEU A 404 -7.09 1.43 4.53
CA LEU A 404 -8.50 1.78 4.69
C LEU A 404 -8.67 3.23 5.20
N PRO A 405 -9.40 4.12 4.49
CA PRO A 405 -9.51 5.54 4.83
C PRO A 405 -10.54 5.78 5.95
N LEU A 406 -10.38 5.10 7.08
CA LEU A 406 -11.33 5.11 8.19
C LEU A 406 -11.55 6.51 8.78
N TYR A 407 -10.50 7.33 8.80
CA TYR A 407 -10.60 8.72 9.27
C TYR A 407 -11.38 9.62 8.30
N GLY A 408 -11.11 9.50 6.99
CA GLY A 408 -11.87 10.23 5.97
C GLY A 408 -13.34 9.81 5.95
N LEU A 409 -13.62 8.52 6.10
CA LEU A 409 -14.98 7.98 6.19
C LEU A 409 -15.69 8.49 7.44
N SER A 410 -15.05 8.47 8.61
CA SER A 410 -15.68 8.98 9.84
C SER A 410 -16.01 10.46 9.73
N LEU A 411 -15.09 11.28 9.21
CA LEU A 411 -15.34 12.70 8.97
C LEU A 411 -16.45 12.95 7.95
N TRP A 412 -16.57 12.09 6.94
CA TRP A 412 -17.63 12.17 5.93
C TRP A 412 -19.01 11.85 6.53
N ILE A 413 -19.08 10.82 7.39
CA ILE A 413 -20.29 10.42 8.13
C ILE A 413 -20.73 11.56 9.07
N PHE A 414 -19.81 12.14 9.84
CA PHE A 414 -20.11 13.24 10.77
C PHE A 414 -20.24 14.63 10.10
N ASN A 415 -20.28 14.69 8.77
CA ASN A 415 -20.47 15.93 8.02
C ASN A 415 -19.46 17.05 8.36
N SER A 416 -18.18 16.68 8.53
CA SER A 416 -17.13 17.63 8.88
C SER A 416 -16.66 18.47 7.68
N ASN A 417 -16.50 19.77 7.88
CA ASN A 417 -15.93 20.71 6.90
C ASN A 417 -14.48 20.35 6.47
N LEU A 418 -13.80 19.47 7.22
CA LEU A 418 -12.45 18.99 6.91
C LEU A 418 -12.36 18.21 5.58
N VAL A 419 -13.47 17.58 5.16
CA VAL A 419 -13.59 16.76 3.93
C VAL A 419 -14.35 17.53 2.83
N ALA A 420 -14.71 18.79 3.09
CA ALA A 420 -15.32 19.66 2.09
C ALA A 420 -14.23 20.12 1.12
N GLY A 421 -14.32 19.67 -0.13
CA GLY A 421 -13.24 19.86 -1.11
C GLY A 421 -13.69 19.93 -2.56
N SER A 422 -14.91 19.52 -2.88
CA SER A 422 -15.46 19.69 -4.22
C SER A 422 -16.02 21.11 -4.35
N LEU A 423 -15.44 21.89 -5.26
CA LEU A 423 -15.83 23.28 -5.48
C LEU A 423 -17.11 23.35 -6.30
N TYR A 424 -18.17 23.93 -5.74
CA TYR A 424 -19.40 24.24 -6.44
C TYR A 424 -19.57 25.75 -6.55
N ILE A 425 -19.57 26.27 -7.77
CA ILE A 425 -19.77 27.70 -8.05
C ILE A 425 -21.16 27.86 -8.66
N LYS A 426 -22.01 28.65 -8.01
CA LYS A 426 -23.33 29.04 -8.51
C LYS A 426 -23.31 30.51 -8.91
N CYS A 427 -23.86 30.86 -10.07
CA CYS A 427 -24.09 32.26 -10.41
C CYS A 427 -25.35 32.75 -9.68
N VAL A 428 -25.23 33.86 -8.95
CA VAL A 428 -26.35 34.43 -8.17
C VAL A 428 -26.93 35.65 -8.88
N TYR A 429 -26.07 36.50 -9.45
CA TYR A 429 -26.49 37.77 -10.02
C TYR A 429 -25.62 38.18 -11.20
N ILE A 430 -26.26 38.68 -12.27
CA ILE A 430 -25.61 39.22 -13.46
C ILE A 430 -26.26 40.58 -13.75
N GLU A 431 -25.52 41.66 -13.50
CA GLU A 431 -25.84 42.99 -14.02
C GLU A 431 -24.82 43.39 -15.08
N LYS A 432 -25.18 44.31 -15.98
CA LYS A 432 -24.51 44.62 -17.27
C LYS A 432 -22.98 44.51 -17.33
N ASN A 433 -22.24 44.78 -16.23
CA ASN A 433 -20.78 44.57 -16.11
C ASN A 433 -20.31 43.86 -14.81
N ASP A 434 -21.22 43.53 -13.88
CA ASP A 434 -20.87 42.98 -12.56
C ASP A 434 -21.50 41.58 -12.38
N VAL A 435 -20.65 40.57 -12.13
CA VAL A 435 -21.08 39.18 -11.93
C VAL A 435 -20.80 38.76 -10.49
N THR A 436 -21.84 38.31 -9.79
CA THR A 436 -21.69 37.74 -8.44
C THR A 436 -21.85 36.22 -8.49
N LEU A 437 -20.78 35.51 -8.10
CA LEU A 437 -20.71 34.07 -7.99
C LEU A 437 -20.68 33.67 -6.50
N GLU A 438 -21.40 32.63 -6.13
CA GLU A 438 -21.35 32.01 -4.81
C GLU A 438 -20.56 30.69 -4.91
N ALA A 439 -19.48 30.58 -4.15
CA ALA A 439 -18.63 29.40 -4.09
C ALA A 439 -18.85 28.67 -2.77
N LYS A 440 -19.35 27.43 -2.87
CA LYS A 440 -19.52 26.50 -1.76
C LYS A 440 -18.58 25.31 -1.91
N LEU A 441 -18.12 24.77 -0.80
CA LEU A 441 -17.42 23.50 -0.76
C LEU A 441 -18.42 22.40 -0.42
N ASN A 442 -18.61 21.48 -1.35
CA ASN A 442 -19.35 20.25 -1.11
C ASN A 442 -18.39 19.16 -0.59
N LYS A 443 -18.98 18.12 0.00
CA LYS A 443 -18.23 16.93 0.42
C LYS A 443 -17.52 16.30 -0.78
N LEU A 444 -16.33 15.78 -0.54
CA LEU A 444 -15.71 14.85 -1.49
C LEU A 444 -16.61 13.61 -1.67
N SER A 445 -16.58 13.05 -2.88
CA SER A 445 -17.21 11.76 -3.14
C SER A 445 -16.48 10.63 -2.39
N LEU A 446 -17.19 9.53 -2.11
CA LEU A 446 -16.58 8.36 -1.45
C LEU A 446 -15.36 7.86 -2.23
N GLY A 447 -15.43 7.78 -3.57
CA GLY A 447 -14.31 7.37 -4.41
C GLY A 447 -13.06 8.23 -4.20
N GLN A 448 -13.21 9.55 -4.12
CA GLN A 448 -12.11 10.49 -3.88
C GLN A 448 -11.49 10.33 -2.49
N ILE A 449 -12.28 9.94 -1.49
CA ILE A 449 -11.76 9.61 -0.15
C ILE A 449 -10.90 8.35 -0.21
N PHE A 450 -11.29 7.34 -0.98
CA PHE A 450 -10.46 6.14 -1.19
C PHE A 450 -9.17 6.43 -1.97
N GLU A 451 -9.20 7.35 -2.93
CA GLU A 451 -8.01 7.81 -3.65
C GLU A 451 -7.05 8.66 -2.79
N SER A 452 -7.55 9.26 -1.71
CA SER A 452 -6.74 10.05 -0.78
C SER A 452 -5.76 9.22 0.06
N THR A 453 -5.73 7.90 -0.09
CA THR A 453 -4.86 7.01 0.66
C THR A 453 -3.39 7.13 0.21
N PRO A 454 -2.42 7.05 1.14
CA PRO A 454 -1.02 7.30 0.79
C PRO A 454 -0.43 6.08 0.07
N LYS A 455 0.19 6.32 -1.09
CA LYS A 455 0.87 5.30 -1.89
C LYS A 455 2.28 5.04 -1.33
N ILE A 456 2.36 4.46 -0.14
CA ILE A 456 3.63 4.31 0.60
C ILE A 456 4.42 3.07 0.14
N THR A 457 3.74 2.01 -0.27
CA THR A 457 4.39 0.77 -0.69
C THR A 457 4.78 0.81 -2.16
N LYS A 458 6.09 0.65 -2.44
CA LYS A 458 6.58 0.21 -3.76
C LYS A 458 5.88 -1.11 -4.10
N LYS A 459 4.91 -1.08 -5.01
CA LYS A 459 4.45 -2.31 -5.65
C LYS A 459 5.63 -2.87 -6.43
N ASN A 460 6.29 -3.89 -5.91
CA ASN A 460 7.05 -4.79 -6.78
C ASN A 460 6.07 -5.28 -7.83
N LYS A 461 6.27 -4.91 -9.09
CA LYS A 461 5.44 -5.38 -10.20
C LYS A 461 5.57 -6.90 -10.20
N PHE A 462 4.47 -7.59 -9.91
CA PHE A 462 4.43 -9.04 -9.97
C PHE A 462 4.72 -9.47 -11.41
N ASN A 463 5.89 -10.07 -11.63
CA ASN A 463 6.28 -10.60 -12.92
C ASN A 463 5.75 -12.03 -13.04
N LEU A 464 4.62 -12.17 -13.73
CA LEU A 464 3.96 -13.47 -13.92
C LEU A 464 4.88 -14.48 -14.62
N GLY A 465 5.69 -14.03 -15.58
CA GLY A 465 6.60 -14.91 -16.32
C GLY A 465 7.70 -15.51 -15.46
N GLU A 466 8.28 -14.71 -14.57
CA GLU A 466 9.30 -15.15 -13.61
C GLU A 466 8.70 -16.04 -12.52
N PHE A 467 7.50 -15.71 -12.03
CA PHE A 467 6.78 -16.58 -11.09
C PHE A 467 6.50 -17.96 -11.68
N VAL A 468 5.95 -18.01 -12.90
CA VAL A 468 5.71 -19.28 -13.61
C VAL A 468 7.02 -20.01 -13.82
N HIS A 469 8.06 -19.35 -14.32
CA HIS A 469 9.35 -19.98 -14.53
C HIS A 469 9.91 -20.63 -13.24
N ASN A 470 9.88 -19.90 -12.12
CA ASN A 470 10.43 -20.40 -10.86
C ASN A 470 9.59 -21.54 -10.25
N VAL A 471 8.27 -21.49 -10.39
CA VAL A 471 7.35 -22.56 -9.95
C VAL A 471 7.52 -23.82 -10.80
N PHE A 472 7.79 -23.68 -12.10
CA PHE A 472 7.97 -24.86 -12.95
C PHE A 472 9.36 -25.48 -12.85
N THR A 473 10.39 -24.66 -12.62
CA THR A 473 11.80 -25.10 -12.56
C THR A 473 12.25 -25.59 -11.19
N GLY A 474 11.48 -25.32 -10.12
CA GLY A 474 11.89 -25.69 -8.76
C GLY A 474 13.14 -24.92 -8.28
N VAL A 475 13.39 -23.73 -8.85
CA VAL A 475 14.43 -22.83 -8.37
C VAL A 475 14.03 -22.35 -6.97
N LEU A 476 14.97 -22.45 -6.03
CA LEU A 476 14.79 -21.95 -4.67
C LEU A 476 14.66 -20.42 -4.76
N ILE A 477 13.47 -19.88 -4.49
CA ILE A 477 13.26 -18.44 -4.28
C ILE A 477 13.44 -18.15 -2.80
#